data_AF-Q9CC70-F1
#
_entry.id   AF-Q9CC70-F1
#
_cell.length_a   1.000
_cell.length_b   1.000
_cell.length_c   1.000
_cell.angle_alpha   90.00
_cell.angle_beta   90.00
_cell.angle_gamma   90.00
#
_symmetry.space_group_name_H-M   'P 1'
#
loop_
_entity.id
_entity.type
_entity.pdbx_description
1 polymer ?
#
loop_
_entity_poly.entity_id
_entity_poly.type
_entity_poly.pdbx_seq_one_letter_code
_entity_poly.pdbx_strand_id
1 'polypeptide(L)'
;MPRQEALVEPLNVSLLSFREALQIMDTERLISLRRGNRGSVVVHTPTRTSAAYMLGLLLQSKSIALADLGAALQELEPACAALAAQ
;
A
#
# COMPACT_ATOMS: atom_id res chain seq x y z
N MET A 1 11.80 -19.69 -0.33
CA MET A 1 11.74 -18.66 0.71
C MET A 1 12.38 -19.23 1.97
N PRO A 2 13.34 -18.55 2.59
CA PRO A 2 13.78 -18.90 3.94
C PRO A 2 12.56 -18.99 4.87
N ARG A 3 12.62 -19.82 5.92
CA ARG A 3 11.52 -19.94 6.87
C ARG A 3 11.28 -18.56 7.51
N GLN A 4 10.03 -18.25 7.89
CA GLN A 4 9.68 -16.94 8.46
C GLN A 4 10.56 -16.61 9.67
N GLU A 5 10.95 -17.60 10.47
CA GLU A 5 11.84 -17.38 11.63
C GLU A 5 13.18 -16.75 11.24
N ALA A 6 13.76 -17.13 10.08
CA ALA A 6 15.02 -16.59 9.59
C ALA A 6 14.89 -15.16 9.01
N LEU A 7 13.67 -14.74 8.63
CA LEU A 7 13.41 -13.35 8.22
C LEU A 7 13.16 -12.43 9.42
N VAL A 8 12.73 -13.00 10.55
CA VAL A 8 12.39 -12.28 11.77
C VAL A 8 13.62 -11.94 12.60
N GLU A 9 14.59 -12.85 12.69
CA GLU A 9 15.84 -12.67 13.45
C GLU A 9 16.59 -11.36 13.12
N PRO A 10 16.85 -11.00 11.85
CA PRO A 10 17.50 -9.73 11.53
C PRO A 10 16.62 -8.49 11.76
N LEU A 11 15.30 -8.64 11.83
CA LEU A 11 14.36 -7.54 12.09
C LEU A 11 14.17 -7.26 13.59
N ASN A 12 14.61 -8.15 14.47
CA ASN A 12 14.42 -8.05 15.92
C ASN A 12 12.94 -7.82 16.33
N VAL A 13 12.02 -8.47 15.63
CA VAL A 13 10.57 -8.43 15.93
C VAL A 13 10.07 -9.80 16.37
N SER A 14 8.85 -9.88 16.90
CA SER A 14 8.23 -11.19 17.16
C SER A 14 7.73 -11.83 15.87
N LEU A 15 7.65 -13.17 15.82
CA LEU A 15 7.03 -13.88 14.71
C LEU A 15 5.55 -13.49 14.52
N LEU A 16 4.85 -13.15 15.61
CA LEU A 16 3.46 -12.67 15.56
C LEU A 16 3.38 -11.31 14.84
N SER A 17 4.19 -10.34 15.24
CA SER A 17 4.24 -9.01 14.63
C SER A 17 4.62 -9.07 13.15
N PHE A 18 5.53 -9.96 12.78
CA PHE A 18 5.88 -10.20 11.37
C PHE A 18 4.69 -10.75 10.56
N ARG A 19 3.94 -11.70 11.13
CA ARG A 19 2.71 -12.22 10.50
C ARG A 19 1.63 -11.15 10.36
N GLU A 20 1.45 -10.29 11.35
CA GLU A 20 0.50 -9.17 11.28
C GLU A 20 0.91 -8.15 10.22
N ALA A 21 2.19 -7.80 10.12
CA ALA A 21 2.70 -6.92 9.07
C ALA A 21 2.47 -7.52 7.67
N LEU A 22 2.74 -8.82 7.48
CA LEU A 22 2.45 -9.52 6.22
C LEU A 22 0.94 -9.50 5.92
N GLN A 23 0.08 -9.70 6.92
CA GLN A 23 -1.37 -9.67 6.74
C GLN A 23 -1.87 -8.28 6.31
N ILE A 24 -1.32 -7.21 6.90
CA ILE A 24 -1.61 -5.83 6.51
C ILE A 24 -1.16 -5.59 5.06
N MET A 25 0.08 -5.95 4.73
CA MET A 25 0.60 -5.79 3.36
C MET A 25 -0.17 -6.60 2.32
N ASP A 26 -0.66 -7.79 2.66
CA ASP A 26 -1.50 -8.62 1.78
C ASP A 26 -2.88 -7.96 1.58
N THR A 27 -3.47 -7.41 2.65
CA THR A 27 -4.74 -6.66 2.60
C THR A 27 -4.60 -5.40 1.76
N GLU A 28 -3.47 -4.69 1.86
CA GLU A 28 -3.14 -3.50 1.06
C GLU A 28 -2.70 -3.84 -0.37
N ARG A 29 -2.64 -5.14 -0.72
CA ARG A 29 -2.18 -5.66 -2.02
C ARG A 29 -0.73 -5.31 -2.37
N LEU A 30 0.08 -4.99 -1.38
CA LEU A 30 1.52 -4.81 -1.52
C LEU A 30 2.23 -6.16 -1.67
N ILE A 31 1.63 -7.22 -1.15
CA ILE A 31 2.07 -8.60 -1.37
C ILE A 31 0.88 -9.52 -1.71
N SER A 32 1.16 -10.73 -2.18
CA SER A 32 0.20 -11.84 -2.17
C SER A 32 0.78 -13.06 -1.48
N LEU A 33 0.06 -13.57 -0.49
CA LEU A 33 0.38 -14.80 0.22
C LEU A 33 -0.28 -16.00 -0.48
N ARG A 34 0.50 -16.84 -1.17
CA ARG A 34 -0.04 -18.10 -1.73
C ARG A 34 -0.05 -19.17 -0.65
N ARG A 35 -1.22 -19.77 -0.40
CA ARG A 35 -1.35 -20.93 0.50
C ARG A 35 -0.60 -22.13 -0.09
N GLY A 36 0.38 -22.65 0.65
CA GLY A 36 1.16 -23.83 0.30
C GLY A 36 2.14 -24.18 1.44
N ASN A 37 2.66 -25.40 1.46
CA ASN A 37 3.53 -25.90 2.55
C ASN A 37 4.83 -25.07 2.75
N ARG A 38 5.16 -24.19 1.80
CA ARG A 38 6.30 -23.26 1.87
C ARG A 38 5.91 -21.79 1.66
N GLY A 39 4.63 -21.45 1.89
CA GLY A 39 4.03 -20.10 1.83
C GLY A 39 4.82 -19.12 0.97
N SER A 40 4.59 -19.10 -0.35
CA SER A 40 5.30 -18.15 -1.20
C SER A 40 4.66 -16.77 -1.08
N VAL A 41 5.50 -15.76 -0.84
CA VAL A 41 5.13 -14.36 -0.88
C VAL A 41 5.53 -13.81 -2.24
N VAL A 42 4.59 -13.16 -2.93
CA VAL A 42 4.86 -12.36 -4.13
C VAL A 42 4.79 -10.90 -3.73
N VAL A 43 5.83 -10.12 -3.99
CA VAL A 43 5.82 -8.67 -3.77
C VAL A 43 5.25 -8.00 -5.01
N HIS A 44 4.33 -7.05 -4.81
CA HIS A 44 3.72 -6.28 -5.87
C HIS A 44 4.18 -4.83 -5.80
N THR A 45 4.43 -4.23 -6.96
CA THR A 45 4.60 -2.77 -7.04
C THR A 45 3.25 -2.10 -6.76
N PRO A 46 3.19 -1.03 -5.95
CA PRO A 46 1.98 -0.25 -5.77
C PRO A 46 1.40 0.19 -7.12
N THR A 47 0.12 -0.09 -7.34
CA THR A 47 -0.61 0.32 -8.54
C THR A 47 -1.19 1.72 -8.39
N ARG A 48 -1.52 2.37 -9.52
CA ARG A 48 -2.24 3.66 -9.51
C ARG A 48 -3.55 3.55 -8.72
N THR A 49 -4.28 2.45 -8.89
CA THR A 49 -5.55 2.19 -8.19
C THR A 49 -5.36 2.00 -6.69
N SER A 50 -4.34 1.26 -6.24
CA SER A 50 -4.08 1.09 -4.79
C SER A 50 -3.64 2.40 -4.14
N ALA A 51 -2.81 3.20 -4.81
CA ALA A 51 -2.42 4.52 -4.30
C ALA A 51 -3.63 5.46 -4.18
N ALA A 52 -4.47 5.52 -5.23
CA ALA A 52 -5.70 6.30 -5.20
C ALA A 52 -6.67 5.85 -4.10
N TYR A 53 -6.80 4.54 -3.89
CA TYR A 53 -7.66 3.99 -2.83
C TYR A 53 -7.18 4.40 -1.43
N MET A 54 -5.88 4.24 -1.14
CA MET A 54 -5.31 4.65 0.15
C MET A 54 -5.47 6.15 0.38
N LEU A 55 -5.19 6.97 -0.64
CA LEU A 55 -5.41 8.41 -0.57
C LEU A 55 -6.89 8.74 -0.29
N GLY A 56 -7.82 8.07 -0.97
CA GLY A 56 -9.25 8.22 -0.75
C GLY A 56 -9.68 7.88 0.69
N LEU A 57 -9.19 6.77 1.26
CA LEU A 57 -9.44 6.41 2.65
C LEU A 57 -8.90 7.45 3.63
N LEU A 58 -7.71 8.00 3.37
CA LEU A 58 -7.13 9.05 4.21
C LEU A 58 -7.97 10.34 4.16
N LEU A 59 -8.41 10.77 2.99
CA LEU A 59 -9.26 11.94 2.83
C LEU A 59 -10.64 11.73 3.49
N GLN A 60 -11.22 10.54 3.33
CA GLN A 60 -12.50 10.19 3.95
C GLN A 60 -12.40 10.13 5.48
N SER A 61 -11.37 9.49 6.03
CA SER A 61 -11.19 9.39 7.49
C SER A 61 -11.00 10.75 8.16
N LYS A 62 -10.43 11.72 7.44
CA LYS A 62 -10.29 13.11 7.87
C LYS A 62 -11.52 13.97 7.58
N SER A 63 -12.59 13.39 7.03
CA SER A 63 -13.83 14.10 6.67
C SER A 63 -13.58 15.35 5.81
N ILE A 64 -12.64 15.27 4.86
CA ILE A 64 -12.32 16.38 3.96
C ILE A 64 -13.55 16.72 3.12
N ALA A 65 -13.89 18.01 3.05
CA ALA A 65 -15.03 18.46 2.26
C ALA A 65 -14.75 18.26 0.76
N LEU A 66 -15.79 17.88 0.00
CA LEU A 66 -15.68 17.71 -1.45
C LEU A 66 -15.24 19.00 -2.16
N ALA A 67 -15.61 20.16 -1.62
CA ALA A 67 -15.17 21.46 -2.14
C ALA A 67 -13.65 21.64 -2.03
N ASP A 68 -13.06 21.26 -0.88
CA ASP A 68 -11.60 21.34 -0.66
C ASP A 68 -10.84 20.34 -1.54
N LEU A 69 -11.38 19.13 -1.69
CA LEU A 69 -10.83 18.15 -2.63
C LEU A 69 -10.87 18.66 -4.07
N GLY A 70 -11.99 19.27 -4.48
CA GLY A 70 -12.13 19.89 -5.81
C GLY A 70 -11.12 21.02 -6.04
N ALA A 71 -10.93 21.91 -5.06
CA ALA A 71 -9.92 22.96 -5.13
C ALA A 71 -8.50 22.39 -5.26
N ALA A 72 -8.16 21.37 -4.46
CA ALA A 72 -6.86 20.71 -4.56
C ALA A 72 -6.62 20.04 -5.92
N LEU A 73 -7.65 19.43 -6.50
CA LEU A 73 -7.56 18.86 -7.86
C LEU A 73 -7.36 19.94 -8.92
N GLN A 74 -8.03 21.08 -8.83
CA GLN A 74 -7.84 22.20 -9.76
C GLN A 74 -6.41 22.75 -9.77
N GLU A 75 -5.71 22.67 -8.64
CA GLU A 75 -4.30 23.05 -8.54
C GLU A 75 -3.35 21.97 -9.11
N LEU A 76 -3.65 20.69 -8.83
CA LEU A 76 -2.79 19.55 -9.22
C LEU A 76 -2.93 19.13 -10.68
N GLU A 77 -4.16 19.13 -11.22
CA GLU A 77 -4.46 18.63 -12.57
C GLU A 77 -3.67 19.35 -13.67
N PRO A 78 -3.52 20.70 -13.68
CA PRO A 78 -2.72 21.39 -14.70
C PRO A 78 -1.24 20.99 -14.67
N ALA A 79 -0.66 20.81 -13.48
CA ALA A 79 0.73 20.38 -13.34
C ALA A 79 0.92 18.95 -13.86
N CYS A 80 -0.01 18.04 -13.55
CA CYS A 80 0.00 16.68 -14.10
C CYS A 80 -0.17 16.67 -15.62
N ALA A 81 -1.07 17.50 -16.16
CA ALA A 81 -1.28 17.63 -17.60
C ALA A 81 -0.02 18.14 -18.32
N ALA A 82 0.67 19.13 -17.75
CA ALA A 82 1.91 19.67 -18.30
C ALA A 82 3.06 18.63 -18.29
N LEU A 83 3.13 17.77 -17.27
CA LEU A 83 4.10 16.67 -17.21
C LEU A 83 3.78 15.56 -18.21
N ALA A 84 2.50 15.28 -18.45
CA ALA A 84 2.07 14.25 -19.40
C ALA A 84 2.21 14.66 -20.88
N ALA A 85 2.37 15.96 -21.15
CA ALA A 85 2.58 16.50 -22.49
C ALA A 85 4.06 16.53 -22.94
N GLN A 86 4.98 16.09 -22.08
CA GLN A 86 6.42 15.96 -22.35
C GLN A 86 6.74 14.58 -22.91
#